data_AF-A0A7K7BGZ3-F1
#
_entry.id   AF-A0A7K7BGZ3-F1
#
_cell.length_a   1.000
_cell.length_b   1.000
_cell.length_c   1.000
_cell.angle_alpha   90.00
_cell.angle_beta   90.00
_cell.angle_gamma   90.00
#
_symmetry.space_group_name_H-M   'P 1'
#
loop_
_entity.id
_entity.type
_entity.pdbx_description
1 polymer ?
#
loop_
_entity_poly.entity_id
_entity_poly.type
_entity_poly.pdbx_seq_one_letter_code
_entity_poly.pdbx_strand_id
1 'polypeptide(L)'
;RSARTRQAALRSLREAFAGRSLCEFLLERRLTLADSLERCLRKGKGEEQALAGAVLTLLCLQMGSGAEAEQLFRSLRPLLVSILTDGAASPVARQSCAAALGMCCYVAAADPE
;
A
#
# COMPACT_ATOMS: atom_id res chain seq x y z
N ARG A 1 14.57 11.66 8.36
CA ARG A 1 14.99 10.69 7.31
C ARG A 1 14.66 11.27 5.93
N SER A 2 15.56 11.18 4.96
CA SER A 2 15.35 11.78 3.62
C SER A 2 14.33 10.98 2.78
N ALA A 3 13.77 11.60 1.74
CA ALA A 3 12.85 10.93 0.81
C ALA A 3 13.54 9.77 0.07
N ARG A 4 14.80 9.95 -0.36
CA ARG A 4 15.59 8.92 -1.05
C ARG A 4 15.75 7.65 -0.21
N THR A 5 15.99 7.77 1.09
CA THR A 5 16.09 6.62 2.00
C THR A 5 14.75 5.89 2.12
N ARG A 6 13.62 6.62 2.17
CA ARG A 6 12.29 6.00 2.23
C ARG A 6 11.96 5.27 0.93
N GLN A 7 12.23 5.86 -0.22
CA GLN A 7 12.05 5.22 -1.52
C GLN A 7 12.89 3.95 -1.65
N ALA A 8 14.17 3.98 -1.26
CA ALA A 8 15.02 2.80 -1.28
C ALA A 8 14.44 1.68 -0.40
N ALA A 9 14.00 2.00 0.82
CA ALA A 9 13.37 1.04 1.71
C ALA A 9 12.07 0.45 1.12
N LEU A 10 11.22 1.27 0.51
CA LEU A 10 9.98 0.81 -0.12
C LEU A 10 10.26 -0.10 -1.33
N ARG A 11 11.31 0.18 -2.12
CA ARG A 11 11.73 -0.72 -3.21
C ARG A 11 12.16 -2.07 -2.68
N SER A 12 12.99 -2.09 -1.62
CA SER A 12 13.42 -3.34 -0.99
C SER A 12 12.24 -4.12 -0.39
N LEU A 13 11.27 -3.44 0.23
CA LEU A 13 10.04 -4.09 0.70
C LEU A 13 9.24 -4.69 -0.45
N ARG A 14 9.05 -3.95 -1.55
CA ARG A 14 8.35 -4.43 -2.74
C ARG A 14 9.03 -5.68 -3.32
N GLU A 15 10.34 -5.65 -3.47
CA GLU A 15 11.12 -6.80 -3.97
C GLU A 15 11.02 -8.00 -3.03
N ALA A 16 11.15 -7.78 -1.72
CA ALA A 16 11.03 -8.84 -0.72
C ALA A 16 9.63 -9.48 -0.71
N PHE A 17 8.57 -8.68 -0.81
CA PHE A 17 7.19 -9.19 -0.82
C PHE A 17 6.82 -9.83 -2.17
N ALA A 18 7.45 -9.43 -3.27
CA ALA A 18 7.25 -10.09 -4.56
C ALA A 18 8.01 -11.42 -4.66
N GLY A 19 9.20 -11.52 -4.04
CA GLY A 19 10.09 -12.67 -4.20
C GLY A 19 9.81 -13.85 -3.27
N ARG A 20 9.07 -13.66 -2.17
CA ARG A 20 8.77 -14.72 -1.20
C ARG A 20 7.51 -14.45 -0.39
N SER A 21 6.83 -15.52 -0.01
CA SER A 21 5.70 -15.46 0.93
C SER A 21 6.21 -15.32 2.36
N LEU A 22 5.71 -14.31 3.08
CA LEU A 22 6.10 -13.93 4.44
C LEU A 22 4.87 -13.75 5.34
N CYS A 23 3.78 -14.50 5.09
CA CYS A 23 2.45 -14.28 5.68
C CYS A 23 2.46 -14.06 7.19
N GLU A 24 3.02 -14.98 7.99
CA GLU A 24 3.05 -14.86 9.46
C GLU A 24 3.82 -13.61 9.91
N PHE A 25 5.02 -13.38 9.35
CA PHE A 25 5.85 -12.23 9.68
C PHE A 25 5.14 -10.89 9.40
N LEU A 26 4.38 -10.83 8.31
CA LEU A 26 3.63 -9.64 7.92
C LEU A 26 2.38 -9.44 8.78
N LEU A 27 1.66 -10.50 9.14
CA LEU A 27 0.52 -10.43 10.03
C LEU A 27 0.90 -9.83 11.39
N GLU A 28 2.04 -10.26 11.96
CA GLU A 28 2.57 -9.72 13.22
C GLU A 28 2.93 -8.23 13.15
N ARG A 29 3.41 -7.76 11.99
CA ARG A 29 3.95 -6.40 11.80
C ARG A 29 3.03 -5.46 11.03
N ARG A 30 1.82 -5.91 10.67
CA ARG A 30 0.88 -5.20 9.79
C ARG A 30 0.59 -3.77 10.26
N LEU A 31 0.46 -3.54 11.58
CA LEU A 31 0.16 -2.21 12.12
C LEU A 31 1.32 -1.25 11.90
N THR A 32 2.55 -1.67 12.20
CA THR A 32 3.77 -0.88 11.95
C THR A 32 3.97 -0.58 10.47
N LEU A 33 3.68 -1.57 9.62
CA LEU A 33 3.73 -1.40 8.16
C LEU A 33 2.65 -0.44 7.67
N ALA A 34 1.42 -0.57 8.16
CA ALA A 34 0.31 0.33 7.84
C ALA A 34 0.64 1.77 8.23
N ASP A 35 1.11 2.02 9.44
CA ASP A 35 1.55 3.34 9.92
C ASP A 35 2.64 3.94 9.01
N SER A 36 3.58 3.11 8.58
CA SER A 36 4.67 3.53 7.70
C SER A 36 4.15 3.88 6.30
N LEU A 37 3.25 3.05 5.75
CA LEU A 37 2.62 3.27 4.45
C LEU A 37 1.71 4.50 4.47
N GLU A 38 0.91 4.69 5.53
CA GLU A 38 0.05 5.87 5.69
C GLU A 38 0.88 7.15 5.60
N ARG A 39 2.01 7.21 6.32
CA ARG A 39 2.91 8.37 6.29
C ARG A 39 3.50 8.60 4.89
N CYS A 40 3.89 7.55 4.18
CA CYS A 40 4.42 7.66 2.81
C CYS A 40 3.35 8.11 1.80
N LEU A 41 2.11 7.64 1.95
CA LEU A 41 1.00 8.04 1.10
C LEU A 41 0.57 9.49 1.37
N ARG A 42 0.46 9.87 2.65
CA ARG A 42 -0.02 11.19 3.08
C ARG A 42 1.02 12.31 2.89
N LYS A 43 2.31 12.04 3.15
CA LYS A 43 3.38 13.06 3.13
C LYS A 43 4.37 12.89 1.98
N GLY A 44 4.46 11.69 1.39
CA GLY A 44 5.31 11.44 0.22
C GLY A 44 4.73 12.07 -1.04
N LYS A 45 5.50 12.03 -2.12
CA LYS A 45 5.10 12.48 -3.46
C LYS A 45 5.71 11.57 -4.52
N GLY A 46 5.13 11.56 -5.71
CA GLY A 46 5.79 10.96 -6.88
C GLY A 46 6.06 9.47 -6.71
N GLU A 47 7.32 9.10 -6.89
CA GLU A 47 7.81 7.73 -6.73
C GLU A 47 7.54 7.17 -5.32
N GLU A 48 7.58 7.99 -4.27
CA GLU A 48 7.35 7.48 -2.90
C GLU A 48 5.91 6.98 -2.71
N GLN A 49 4.92 7.75 -3.17
CA GLN A 49 3.51 7.33 -3.14
C GLN A 49 3.29 6.12 -4.07
N ALA A 50 3.93 6.11 -5.24
CA ALA A 50 3.82 4.99 -6.17
C ALA A 50 4.36 3.69 -5.57
N LEU A 51 5.52 3.74 -4.90
CA LEU A 51 6.08 2.58 -4.21
C LEU A 51 5.24 2.17 -3.01
N ALA A 52 4.72 3.12 -2.23
CA ALA A 52 3.85 2.81 -1.09
C ALA A 52 2.57 2.10 -1.53
N GLY A 53 1.93 2.54 -2.62
CA GLY A 53 0.77 1.85 -3.22
C GLY A 53 1.11 0.42 -3.63
N ALA A 54 2.25 0.20 -4.28
CA ALA A 54 2.68 -1.15 -4.69
C ALA A 54 2.98 -2.07 -3.49
N VAL A 55 3.62 -1.56 -2.45
CA VAL A 55 3.91 -2.32 -1.22
C VAL A 55 2.61 -2.68 -0.49
N LEU A 56 1.65 -1.75 -0.41
CA LEU A 56 0.32 -2.00 0.14
C LEU A 56 -0.39 -3.13 -0.60
N THR A 57 -0.38 -3.11 -1.94
CA THR A 57 -0.97 -4.18 -2.75
C THR A 57 -0.39 -5.55 -2.42
N LEU A 58 0.94 -5.66 -2.38
CA LEU A 58 1.63 -6.91 -2.06
C LEU A 58 1.36 -7.36 -0.62
N LEU A 59 1.27 -6.42 0.32
CA LEU A 59 0.93 -6.71 1.72
C LEU A 59 -0.48 -7.30 1.83
N CYS A 60 -1.49 -6.69 1.19
CA CYS A 60 -2.85 -7.25 1.17
C CYS A 60 -2.90 -8.61 0.48
N LEU A 61 -2.18 -8.78 -0.64
CA LEU A 61 -2.05 -10.06 -1.34
C LEU A 61 -1.50 -11.17 -0.44
N GLN A 62 -0.45 -10.88 0.33
CA GLN A 62 0.15 -11.88 1.22
C GLN A 62 -0.68 -12.16 2.46
N MET A 63 -1.44 -11.19 2.98
CA MET A 63 -2.33 -11.42 4.12
C MET A 63 -3.61 -12.16 3.71
N GLY A 64 -3.99 -12.15 2.43
CA GLY A 64 -5.17 -12.83 1.91
C GLY A 64 -6.49 -12.14 2.30
N SER A 65 -7.59 -12.89 2.24
CA SER A 65 -8.96 -12.40 2.46
C SER A 65 -9.40 -12.43 3.94
N GLY A 66 -8.47 -12.16 4.86
CA GLY A 66 -8.75 -12.13 6.31
C GLY A 66 -9.20 -10.75 6.80
N ALA A 67 -9.81 -10.72 8.00
CA ALA A 67 -10.26 -9.48 8.64
C ALA A 67 -9.12 -8.46 8.83
N GLU A 68 -7.90 -8.94 9.02
CA GLU A 68 -6.70 -8.12 9.14
C GLU A 68 -6.39 -7.36 7.85
N ALA A 69 -6.54 -8.02 6.69
CA ALA A 69 -6.30 -7.39 5.39
C ALA A 69 -7.41 -6.41 5.05
N GLU A 70 -8.65 -6.76 5.36
CA GLU A 70 -9.80 -5.87 5.20
C GLU A 70 -9.64 -4.61 6.03
N GLN A 71 -9.29 -4.74 7.32
CA GLN A 71 -9.07 -3.59 8.20
C GLN A 71 -7.91 -2.70 7.72
N LEU A 72 -6.82 -3.32 7.25
CA LEU A 72 -5.66 -2.59 6.71
C LEU A 72 -6.03 -1.85 5.41
N PHE A 73 -6.77 -2.49 4.51
CA PHE A 73 -7.20 -1.82 3.28
C PHE A 73 -8.23 -0.73 3.57
N ARG A 74 -9.21 -0.97 4.45
CA ARG A 74 -10.22 0.01 4.86
C ARG A 74 -9.58 1.29 5.40
N SER A 75 -8.50 1.19 6.19
CA SER A 75 -7.83 2.37 6.76
C SER A 75 -7.05 3.20 5.73
N LEU A 76 -6.44 2.55 4.71
CA LEU A 76 -5.60 3.23 3.72
C LEU A 76 -6.34 3.59 2.43
N ARG A 77 -7.49 2.97 2.15
CA ARG A 77 -8.32 3.21 0.95
C ARG A 77 -8.64 4.70 0.73
N PRO A 78 -9.04 5.50 1.74
CA PRO A 78 -9.34 6.92 1.51
C PRO A 78 -8.14 7.71 0.98
N LEU A 79 -6.91 7.37 1.40
CA LEU A 79 -5.68 8.02 0.91
C LEU A 79 -5.40 7.65 -0.54
N LEU A 80 -5.57 6.38 -0.90
CA LEU A 80 -5.41 5.94 -2.29
C LEU A 80 -6.42 6.63 -3.22
N VAL A 81 -7.69 6.73 -2.81
CA VAL A 81 -8.73 7.44 -3.58
C VAL A 81 -8.36 8.91 -3.71
N SER A 82 -7.98 9.56 -2.60
CA SER A 82 -7.56 10.96 -2.58
C SER A 82 -6.44 11.23 -3.59
N ILE A 83 -5.35 10.42 -3.57
CA ILE A 83 -4.23 10.55 -4.50
C ILE A 83 -4.66 10.29 -5.95
N LEU A 84 -5.47 9.26 -6.20
CA LEU A 84 -5.94 8.92 -7.54
C LEU A 84 -6.74 10.08 -8.18
N THR A 85 -7.61 10.71 -7.40
CA THR A 85 -8.50 11.78 -7.85
C THR A 85 -7.86 13.17 -7.86
N ASP A 86 -6.71 13.34 -7.22
CA ASP A 86 -5.97 14.59 -7.21
C ASP A 86 -5.30 14.85 -8.58
N GLY A 87 -5.81 15.82 -9.33
CA GLY A 87 -5.26 16.22 -10.63
C GLY A 87 -3.86 16.83 -10.56
N ALA A 88 -3.43 17.31 -9.39
CA ALA A 88 -2.09 17.84 -9.17
C ALA A 88 -1.09 16.76 -8.71
N ALA A 89 -1.57 15.58 -8.32
CA ALA A 89 -0.71 14.45 -7.97
C ALA A 89 0.02 13.93 -9.22
N SER A 90 1.23 13.41 -9.02
CA SER A 90 2.03 12.89 -10.14
C SER A 90 1.32 11.73 -10.86
N PRO A 91 1.46 11.60 -12.19
CA PRO A 91 0.84 10.50 -12.95
C PRO A 91 1.21 9.11 -12.42
N VAL A 92 2.47 8.90 -12.04
CA VAL A 92 2.95 7.59 -11.52
C VAL A 92 2.32 7.23 -10.18
N ALA A 93 2.11 8.20 -9.28
CA ALA A 93 1.43 7.98 -8.01
C ALA A 93 -0.04 7.60 -8.24
N ARG A 94 -0.73 8.34 -9.13
CA ARG A 94 -2.12 8.08 -9.50
C ARG A 94 -2.30 6.69 -10.11
N GLN A 95 -1.45 6.31 -11.07
CA GLN A 95 -1.47 4.99 -11.70
C GLN A 95 -1.27 3.88 -10.67
N SER A 96 -0.30 4.02 -9.77
CA SER A 96 -0.06 3.02 -8.73
C SER A 96 -1.24 2.93 -7.74
N CYS A 97 -1.83 4.06 -7.34
CA CYS A 97 -2.99 4.06 -6.46
C CYS A 97 -4.22 3.42 -7.13
N ALA A 98 -4.44 3.63 -8.44
CA ALA A 98 -5.49 2.94 -9.18
C ALA A 98 -5.29 1.43 -9.17
N ALA A 99 -4.08 0.95 -9.46
CA ALA A 99 -3.76 -0.47 -9.43
C ALA A 99 -3.92 -1.06 -8.02
N ALA A 100 -3.47 -0.34 -6.99
CA ALA A 100 -3.62 -0.75 -5.60
C ALA A 100 -5.09 -0.84 -5.18
N LEU A 101 -5.93 0.13 -5.56
CA LEU A 101 -7.36 0.07 -5.30
C LEU A 101 -8.01 -1.15 -5.95
N GLY A 102 -7.72 -1.41 -7.24
CA GLY A 102 -8.28 -2.57 -7.93
C GLY A 102 -7.89 -3.90 -7.28
N MET A 103 -6.59 -4.08 -7.03
CA MET A 103 -6.08 -5.33 -6.44
C MET A 103 -6.49 -5.52 -4.98
N CYS A 104 -6.42 -4.47 -4.15
CA CYS A 104 -6.83 -4.59 -2.76
C CYS A 104 -8.35 -4.73 -2.63
N CYS A 105 -9.16 -4.14 -3.53
CA CYS A 105 -10.59 -4.43 -3.56
C CYS A 105 -10.86 -5.91 -3.90
N TYR A 106 -10.10 -6.49 -4.84
CA TYR A 106 -10.26 -7.90 -5.19
C TYR A 106 -9.92 -8.85 -4.04
N VAL A 107 -8.88 -8.54 -3.25
CA VAL A 107 -8.37 -9.44 -2.19
C VAL A 107 -8.97 -9.17 -0.81
N ALA A 108 -9.23 -7.91 -0.49
CA ALA A 108 -9.44 -7.43 0.87
C ALA A 108 -10.60 -6.43 1.01
N ALA A 109 -11.48 -6.30 0.01
CA ALA A 109 -12.74 -5.60 0.25
C ALA A 109 -13.67 -6.47 1.08
N ALA A 110 -14.42 -5.82 1.97
CA ALA A 110 -15.62 -6.42 2.54
C ALA A 110 -16.65 -6.64 1.43
N ASP A 111 -17.50 -7.64 1.59
CA ASP A 111 -18.67 -7.80 0.74
C ASP A 111 -19.52 -6.52 0.75
N PRO A 112 -20.10 -6.14 -0.40
CA PRO A 112 -21.03 -5.02 -0.44
C PRO A 112 -22.25 -5.32 0.46
N GLU A 113 -22.58 -4.36 1.33
CA GLU A 113 -23.83 -4.35 2.10
C GLU A 113 -25.07 -4.23 1.19
#